data_AF-A0A2K3KP85-F1
#
_entry.id   AF-A0A2K3KP85-F1
#
_cell.length_a   1.000
_cell.length_b   1.000
_cell.length_c   1.000
_cell.angle_alpha   90.00
_cell.angle_beta   90.00
_cell.angle_gamma   90.00
#
_symmetry.space_group_name_H-M   'P 1'
#
loop_
_entity.id
_entity.type
_entity.pdbx_description
1 polymer ?
#
loop_
_entity_poly.entity_id
_entity_poly.type
_entity_poly.pdbx_seq_one_letter_code
_entity_poly.pdbx_strand_id
1 'polypeptide(L)' 'GEWRLVDKCLGLALVNRFNVTEVVKCLIHWDFGTVNLELWSESRPVSDQSPIRVSHQYEVIRIP' A
#
# COMPACT_ATOMS: atom_id res chain seq x y z
N GLY A 1 -6.39 -2.66 4.62
CA GLY A 1 -5.30 -3.35 5.31
C GLY A 1 -4.31 -2.33 5.79
N GLU A 2 -3.29 -2.79 6.49
CA GLU A 2 -2.17 -1.97 6.92
C GLU A 2 -0.86 -2.66 6.55
N TRP A 3 0.08 -1.89 6.01
CA TRP A 3 1.45 -2.29 5.70
C TRP A 3 2.42 -1.27 6.31
N ARG A 4 3.61 -1.71 6.74
CA ARG A 4 4.61 -0.83 7.37
C ARG A 4 5.99 -1.04 6.78
N LEU A 5 6.62 0.04 6.33
CA LEU A 5 8.06 0.08 6.08
C LEU A 5 8.75 0.56 7.34
N VAL A 6 9.64 -0.26 7.90
CA VAL A 6 10.25 -0.05 9.22
C VAL A 6 11.74 0.28 9.06
N ASP A 7 12.15 1.46 9.53
CA ASP A 7 13.55 1.84 9.69
C ASP A 7 13.93 1.74 11.17
N LYS A 8 14.63 0.65 11.51
CA LYS A 8 15.08 0.39 12.89
C LYS A 8 16.24 1.29 13.31
N CYS A 9 17.02 1.82 12.37
CA CYS A 9 18.15 2.69 12.69
C CYS A 9 17.66 4.06 13.15
N LEU A 10 16.59 4.56 12.53
CA LEU A 10 15.97 5.83 12.89
C LEU A 10 14.84 5.71 13.92
N GLY A 11 14.41 4.48 14.24
CA GLY A 11 13.26 4.26 15.13
C GLY A 11 11.96 4.80 14.53
N LEU A 12 11.79 4.68 13.21
CA LEU A 12 10.63 5.18 12.47
C LEU A 12 9.95 4.06 11.67
N ALA A 13 8.65 4.24 11.42
CA ALA A 13 7.93 3.44 10.44
C ALA A 13 7.00 4.30 9.59
N LEU A 14 6.96 4.03 8.29
CA LEU A 14 5.94 4.54 7.37
C LEU A 14 4.79 3.53 7.34
N VAL A 15 3.66 3.92 7.93
CA VAL A 15 2.42 3.13 7.95
C VAL A 15 1.57 3.51 6.74
N ASN A 16 1.20 2.52 5.94
CA ASN A 16 0.33 2.65 4.78
C ASN A 16 -0.97 1.92 5.08
N ARG A 17 -2.11 2.58 4.88
CA ARG A 17 -3.44 2.01 5.13
C ARG A 17 -4.31 2.15 3.90
N PHE A 18 -5.07 1.11 3.62
CA PHE A 18 -6.01 1.02 2.50
C PHE A 18 -7.31 0.37 2.95
N ASN A 19 -8.40 0.53 2.20
CA ASN A 19 -9.64 -0.19 2.48
C ASN A 19 -9.53 -1.65 1.99
N VAL A 20 -9.69 -2.64 2.88
CA VAL A 20 -9.63 -4.06 2.45
C VAL A 20 -10.77 -4.46 1.53
N THR A 21 -11.92 -3.77 1.59
CA THR A 21 -13.07 -4.10 0.75
C THR A 21 -12.89 -3.63 -0.70
N GLU A 22 -11.90 -2.77 -0.96
CA GLU A 22 -11.58 -2.21 -2.28
C GLU A 22 -10.40 -2.96 -2.95
N VAL A 23 -9.72 -3.85 -2.24
CA VAL A 23 -8.47 -4.48 -2.68
C VAL A 23 -8.63 -5.99 -2.73
N VAL A 24 -8.54 -6.56 -3.93
CA VAL A 24 -8.59 -8.02 -4.16
C VAL A 24 -7.21 -8.65 -4.02
N LYS A 25 -6.15 -7.91 -4.35
CA LYS A 25 -4.77 -8.38 -4.25
C LYS A 25 -3.86 -7.23 -3.80
N CYS A 26 -3.00 -7.56 -2.85
CA CYS A 26 -1.95 -6.68 -2.33
C CYS A 26 -0.61 -7.37 -2.58
N LEU A 27 0.30 -6.69 -3.27
CA LEU A 27 1.64 -7.20 -3.57
C LEU A 27 2.69 -6.23 -3.08
N ILE A 28 3.81 -6.79 -2.63
CA ILE A 28 4.97 -6.03 -2.18
C ILE A 28 6.16 -6.52 -2.98
N HIS A 29 6.72 -5.62 -3.79
CA HIS A 29 7.91 -5.90 -4.57
C HIS A 29 9.08 -5.12 -3.97
N TRP A 30 10.10 -5.85 -3.54
CA TRP A 30 11.34 -5.30 -3.04
C TRP A 30 12.42 -5.49 -4.09
N ASP A 31 13.03 -4.38 -4.53
CA ASP A 31 14.12 -4.37 -5.49
C ASP A 31 15.32 -3.59 -4.90
N PHE A 32 16.42 -3.49 -5.63
CA PHE A 32 17.65 -2.83 -5.20
C PHE A 32 17.41 -1.36 -4.84
N GLY A 33 17.12 -1.09 -3.56
CA GLY A 33 16.92 0.24 -2.99
C GLY A 33 15.50 0.80 -3.13
N THR A 34 14.54 0.05 -3.67
CA THR A 34 13.15 0.50 -3.76
C THR A 34 12.18 -0.55 -3.23
N VAL A 35 11.04 -0.09 -2.72
CA VAL A 35 9.92 -0.94 -2.31
C VAL A 35 8.64 -0.40 -2.93
N ASN A 36 7.93 -1.25 -3.65
CA ASN A 36 6.66 -0.92 -4.29
C ASN A 36 5.53 -1.68 -3.59
N LEU A 37 4.49 -0.95 -3.17
CA LEU A 37 3.23 -1.51 -2.72
C LEU A 37 2.21 -1.39 -3.86
N GLU A 38 1.75 -2.53 -4.37
CA GLU A 38 0.73 -2.57 -5.42
C GLU A 38 -0.61 -3.03 -4.86
N LEU A 39 -1.65 -2.23 -5.10
CA LEU A 39 -3.02 -2.51 -4.70
C LEU A 39 -3.87 -2.72 -5.95
N TRP A 40 -4.49 -3.89 -6.05
CA TRP A 40 -5.28 -4.30 -7.18
C TRP A 40 -6.74 -4.41 -6.76
N SER A 41 -7.67 -3.90 -7.57
CA SER A 41 -9.09 -4.21 -7.47
C SER A 41 -9.44 -5.39 -8.39
N GLU A 42 -10.73 -5.72 -8.54
CA GLU A 42 -11.18 -6.81 -9.40
C GLU A 42 -10.51 -6.82 -10.79
N SER A 43 -10.32 -8.03 -11.32
CA SER A 43 -9.75 -8.32 -12.64
C SER A 43 -10.71 -7.91 -13.77
N ARG A 44 -10.98 -6.61 -13.88
CA ARG A 44 -11.66 -6.01 -15.04
C ARG A 44 -10.76 -4.94 -15.66
N PRO A 45 -10.87 -4.70 -16.98
CA PRO A 45 -10.20 -3.57 -17.61
C PRO A 45 -10.64 -2.27 -16.94
N VAL A 46 -9.70 -1.37 -16.66
CA VAL A 46 -10.03 -0.01 -16.23
C VAL A 46 -10.59 0.74 -17.42
N SER A 47 -11.78 1.31 -17.27
CA SER A 47 -12.39 2.21 -18.25
C SER A 47 -13.11 3.36 -17.55
N ASP A 48 -13.55 4.35 -18.32
CA ASP A 48 -14.36 5.46 -17.80
C ASP A 48 -15.66 4.98 -17.13
N GLN A 49 -16.22 3.87 -17.60
CA GLN A 49 -17.42 3.24 -17.04
C GLN A 49 -17.10 2.29 -15.87
N SER A 50 -15.82 2.00 -15.64
CA SER A 50 -15.35 1.00 -14.69
C SER A 50 -14.11 1.47 -13.91
N PRO A 51 -14.10 2.69 -13.35
CA PRO A 51 -12.92 3.22 -12.68
C PRO A 51 -12.55 2.37 -11.46
N ILE A 52 -11.26 2.33 -11.16
CA ILE A 52 -10.74 1.79 -9.92
C ILE A 52 -10.64 2.94 -8.93
N ARG A 53 -11.30 2.81 -7.78
CA ARG A 53 -11.14 3.74 -6.66
C ARG A 53 -10.51 2.97 -5.52
N VAL A 54 -9.27 3.32 -5.21
CA VAL A 54 -8.53 2.79 -4.06
C VAL A 54 -8.21 3.96 -3.16
N SER A 55 -8.75 3.93 -1.95
CA SER A 55 -8.41 4.92 -0.92
C SER A 55 -7.13 4.49 -0.21
N HIS A 56 -6.17 5.41 -0.10
CA HIS A 56 -4.90 5.17 0.57
C HIS A 56 -4.50 6.34 1.45
N GLN A 57 -3.94 6.06 2.62
CA GLN A 57 -3.37 7.06 3.52
C GLN A 57 -2.03 6.57 4.06
N TYR A 58 -1.11 7.51 4.28
CA TYR A 58 0.19 7.24 4.86
C TYR A 58 0.43 8.09 6.10
N GLU A 59 1.19 7.54 7.04
CA GLU A 59 1.57 8.20 8.29
C GLU A 59 2.98 7.77 8.67
N VAL A 60 3.82 8.71 9.12
CA VAL A 60 5.12 8.39 9.72
C VAL A 60 4.96 8.35 11.24
N ILE A 61 5.29 7.22 11.86
CA ILE A 61 5.23 7.01 13.30
C ILE A 61 6.62 6.74 13.87
N ARG A 62 6.80 7.03 15.17
CA ARG A 62 7.93 6.47 15.95
C ARG A 62 7.60 5.04 16.37
N ILE A 63 8.62 4.18 16.37
CA ILE A 63 8.53 2.81 16.89
C ILE A 63 9.43 2.66 18.12
N PRO A 64 9.09 1.74 19.04
CA PRO A 64 9.90 1.46 20.23
C PRO A 64 11.33 1.03 19.90
#